data_AF-A0A521E9I3-F1
#
_entry.id   AF-A0A521E9I3-F1
#
_cell.length_a   1.000
_cell.length_b   1.000
_cell.length_c   1.000
_cell.angle_alpha   90.00
_cell.angle_beta   90.00
_cell.angle_gamma   90.00
#
_symmetry.space_group_name_H-M   'P 1'
#
loop_
_entity.id
_entity.type
_entity.pdbx_description
1 polymer ?
#
loop_
_entity_poly.entity_id
_entity_poly.type
_entity_poly.pdbx_seq_one_letter_code
_entity_poly.pdbx_strand_id
1 'polypeptide(L)'
;MILVLIFLSLSLIGTVVAAMQPVYSDWLLLTGPVAIAAALILIRHLLWRGSHQESGELIIVDGSNVMYWQNNSPGWAPLLNIFPGLKAGDFRFGPLPHR
;
A
#
# COMPACT_ATOMS: atom_id res chain seq x y z
N MET A 1 1.74 0.85 9.89
CA MET A 1 2.63 0.09 10.81
C MET A 1 2.06 -0.03 12.22
N ILE A 2 1.53 1.04 12.84
CA ILE A 2 0.94 1.00 14.20
C ILE A 2 -0.12 -0.11 14.32
N LEU A 3 -1.03 -0.21 13.36
CA LEU A 3 -2.06 -1.26 13.32
C LEU A 3 -1.46 -2.69 13.31
N VAL A 4 -0.41 -2.92 12.52
CA VAL A 4 0.28 -4.22 12.44
C VAL A 4 0.96 -4.57 13.76
N LEU A 5 1.55 -3.58 14.44
CA LEU A 5 2.17 -3.76 15.75
C LEU A 5 1.11 -4.06 16.83
N ILE A 6 -0.05 -3.41 16.78
CA ILE A 6 -1.18 -3.71 17.68
C ILE A 6 -1.64 -5.16 17.47
N PHE A 7 -1.90 -5.56 16.22
CA PHE A 7 -2.31 -6.93 15.92
C PHE A 7 -1.27 -7.97 16.34
N LEU A 8 0.02 -7.72 16.07
CA LEU A 8 1.10 -8.61 16.49
C LEU A 8 1.14 -8.76 18.01
N SER A 9 1.07 -7.65 18.74
CA SER A 9 1.13 -7.64 20.21
C SER A 9 -0.05 -8.39 20.82
N LEU A 10 -1.26 -8.10 20.35
CA LEU A 10 -2.47 -8.74 20.84
C LEU A 10 -2.48 -10.24 20.51
N SER A 11 -2.04 -10.61 19.31
CA SER A 11 -1.95 -12.01 18.88
C SER A 11 -0.89 -12.79 19.66
N LEU A 12 0.24 -12.15 19.99
CA LEU A 12 1.29 -12.78 20.80
C LEU A 12 0.78 -13.05 22.22
N ILE A 13 0.12 -12.07 22.84
CA ILE A 13 -0.48 -12.21 24.17
C ILE A 13 -1.52 -13.32 24.15
N GLY A 14 -2.44 -13.31 23.18
CA GLY A 14 -3.46 -14.35 23.04
C GLY A 14 -2.87 -15.75 22.86
N THR A 15 -1.79 -15.88 22.08
CA THR A 15 -1.09 -17.16 21.86
C THR A 15 -0.44 -17.68 23.14
N VAL A 16 0.21 -16.80 23.92
CA VAL A 16 0.83 -17.19 25.19
C VAL A 16 -0.22 -17.63 26.20
N VAL A 17 -1.31 -16.87 26.35
CA VAL A 17 -2.42 -17.23 27.27
C VAL A 17 -3.06 -18.56 26.86
N ALA A 18 -3.32 -18.75 25.57
CA ALA A 18 -3.91 -19.97 25.03
C ALA A 18 -2.99 -21.20 25.17
N ALA A 19 -1.67 -21.02 25.10
CA ALA A 19 -0.70 -22.10 25.33
C ALA A 19 -0.56 -22.48 26.80
N MET A 20 -0.74 -21.53 27.73
CA MET A 20 -0.63 -21.78 29.18
C MET A 20 -1.89 -22.38 29.80
N GLN A 21 -3.04 -22.25 29.14
CA GLN A 21 -4.34 -22.65 29.68
C GLN A 21 -5.07 -23.56 28.67
N PRO A 22 -5.21 -24.87 28.93
CA PRO A 22 -5.82 -25.83 28.00
C PRO A 22 -7.25 -25.48 27.59
N VAL A 23 -8.00 -24.77 28.43
CA VAL A 23 -9.36 -24.29 28.14
C VAL A 23 -9.39 -23.31 26.96
N TYR A 24 -8.29 -22.60 26.70
CA TYR A 24 -8.22 -21.61 25.63
C TYR A 24 -7.42 -22.12 24.41
N SER A 25 -7.09 -23.40 24.33
CA SER A 25 -6.26 -23.96 23.25
C SER A 25 -6.84 -23.70 21.85
N ASP A 26 -8.16 -23.66 21.73
CA ASP A 26 -8.84 -23.40 20.45
C ASP A 26 -8.52 -22.01 19.90
N TRP A 27 -8.16 -21.07 20.76
CA TRP A 27 -7.77 -19.72 20.36
C TRP A 27 -6.42 -19.71 19.63
N LEU A 28 -5.57 -20.73 19.83
CA LEU A 28 -4.31 -20.88 19.07
C LEU A 28 -4.56 -20.99 17.56
N LEU A 29 -5.69 -21.57 17.15
CA LEU A 29 -6.08 -21.66 15.73
C LEU A 29 -6.31 -20.28 15.11
N LEU A 30 -6.66 -19.29 15.92
CA LEU A 30 -6.85 -17.90 15.49
C LEU A 30 -5.57 -17.08 15.72
N THR A 31 -5.02 -17.10 16.93
CA THR A 31 -3.92 -16.22 17.32
C THR A 31 -2.58 -16.65 16.71
N GLY A 32 -2.40 -17.94 16.40
CA GLY A 32 -1.20 -18.45 15.73
C GLY A 32 -1.05 -17.87 14.31
N PRO A 33 -1.99 -18.14 13.39
CA PRO A 33 -1.91 -17.64 12.01
C PRO A 33 -1.87 -16.11 11.91
N VAL A 34 -2.60 -15.40 12.78
CA VAL A 34 -2.59 -13.92 12.82
C VAL A 34 -1.23 -13.37 13.27
N ALA A 35 -0.60 -13.99 14.27
CA ALA A 35 0.75 -13.60 14.71
C ALA A 35 1.79 -13.84 13.60
N ILE A 36 1.70 -14.97 12.90
CA ILE A 36 2.58 -15.31 11.78
C ILE A 36 2.42 -14.29 10.64
N ALA A 37 1.18 -14.02 10.22
CA ALA A 37 0.91 -13.06 9.16
C ALA A 37 1.41 -11.65 9.50
N ALA A 38 1.15 -11.17 10.72
CA ALA A 38 1.63 -9.86 11.17
C ALA A 38 3.16 -9.79 11.22
N ALA A 39 3.83 -10.86 11.68
CA ALA A 39 5.29 -10.95 11.69
C ALA A 39 5.87 -10.94 10.27
N LEU A 40 5.30 -11.71 9.34
CA LEU A 40 5.73 -11.74 7.94
C LEU A 40 5.57 -10.37 7.27
N ILE A 41 4.47 -9.66 7.51
CA ILE A 41 4.26 -8.30 6.99
C ILE A 41 5.29 -7.32 7.58
N LEU A 42 5.59 -7.44 8.87
CA LEU A 42 6.58 -6.58 9.54
C LEU A 42 7.99 -6.84 9.01
N ILE A 43 8.38 -8.11 8.86
CA ILE A 43 9.66 -8.53 8.28
C ILE A 43 9.75 -8.04 6.83
N ARG A 44 8.71 -8.27 6.02
CA ARG A 44 8.64 -7.81 4.64
C ARG A 44 8.85 -6.29 4.56
N HIS A 45 8.18 -5.53 5.42
CA HIS A 45 8.34 -4.08 5.45
C HIS A 45 9.75 -3.67 5.85
N LEU A 46 10.36 -4.34 6.83
CA LEU A 46 11.72 -4.04 7.28
C LEU A 46 12.78 -4.37 6.22
N LEU A 47 12.59 -5.47 5.49
CA LEU A 47 13.49 -5.92 4.42
C LEU A 47 13.34 -5.12 3.12
N TRP A 48 12.13 -4.66 2.79
CA TRP A 48 11.87 -3.82 1.61
C TRP A 48 11.88 -2.32 1.89
N ARG A 49 12.46 -1.88 3.00
CA ARG A 49 12.62 -0.45 3.35
C ARG A 49 13.46 0.37 2.35
N GLY A 50 13.98 -0.25 1.28
CA GLY A 50 14.90 0.38 0.34
C GLY A 50 14.32 0.99 -0.93
N SER A 51 12.99 1.17 -1.12
CA SER A 51 12.49 1.55 -2.47
C SER A 51 11.43 2.63 -2.60
N HIS A 52 11.07 3.40 -1.57
CA HIS A 52 10.20 4.58 -1.80
C HIS A 52 10.58 5.76 -0.92
N GLN A 53 11.73 6.33 -1.25
CA GLN A 53 11.94 7.76 -1.08
C GLN A 53 12.50 8.30 -2.39
N GLU A 54 11.75 8.10 -3.48
CA GLU A 54 11.96 8.94 -4.66
C GLU A 54 11.27 10.26 -4.37
N SER A 55 12.07 11.26 -4.00
CA SER A 55 11.71 12.64 -3.72
C SER A 55 11.25 13.42 -4.96
N GLY A 56 10.70 12.73 -5.97
CA GLY A 56 10.09 13.35 -7.13
C GLY A 56 8.64 13.67 -6.84
N GLU A 57 8.18 14.84 -7.26
CA GLU A 57 6.77 15.21 -7.17
C GLU A 57 5.95 14.26 -8.04
N LEU A 58 5.16 13.38 -7.41
CA LEU A 58 4.29 12.44 -8.09
C LEU A 58 3.05 13.19 -8.60
N ILE A 59 2.97 13.42 -9.90
CA ILE A 59 1.81 14.02 -10.53
C ILE A 59 0.85 12.93 -10.99
N ILE A 60 -0.34 12.92 -10.38
CA ILE A 60 -1.45 12.07 -10.78
C ILE A 60 -2.38 12.89 -11.68
N VAL A 61 -2.57 12.41 -12.92
CA VAL A 61 -3.46 13.04 -13.89
C VAL A 61 -4.77 12.26 -13.97
N ASP A 62 -5.90 12.93 -13.76
CA ASP A 62 -7.21 12.37 -14.04
C ASP A 62 -7.44 12.30 -15.55
N GLY A 63 -7.30 11.10 -16.09
CA GLY A 63 -7.46 10.87 -17.52
C GLY A 63 -8.84 11.23 -18.04
N SER A 64 -9.89 11.00 -17.23
CA SER A 64 -11.26 11.25 -17.64
C SER A 64 -11.52 12.75 -17.80
N ASN A 65 -11.03 13.58 -16.89
CA ASN A 65 -11.18 15.03 -17.00
C ASN A 65 -10.33 15.60 -18.14
N VAL A 66 -9.08 15.14 -18.30
CA VAL A 66 -8.20 15.64 -19.37
C VAL A 66 -8.76 15.32 -20.76
N MET A 67 -9.38 14.15 -20.95
CA MET A 67 -9.99 13.79 -22.23
C MET A 67 -11.04 14.79 -22.72
N TYR A 68 -11.71 15.52 -21.82
CA TYR A 68 -12.77 16.48 -22.18
C TYR A 68 -12.28 17.93 -22.29
N TRP A 69 -11.03 18.24 -21.91
CA TRP A 69 -10.55 19.62 -21.78
C TRP A 69 -10.74 20.45 -23.05
N GLN A 70 -10.36 19.92 -24.22
CA GLN A 70 -10.21 20.75 -25.42
C GLN A 70 -11.56 21.13 -26.07
N ASN A 71 -12.48 20.18 -26.19
CA ASN A 71 -13.73 20.35 -26.94
C ASN A 71 -14.97 19.84 -26.18
N ASN A 72 -14.87 19.67 -24.85
CA ASN A 72 -15.92 19.07 -24.01
C ASN A 72 -16.46 17.73 -24.54
N SER A 73 -15.60 16.99 -25.24
CA SER A 73 -15.88 15.68 -25.84
C SER A 73 -14.67 14.80 -25.60
N PRO A 74 -14.85 13.50 -25.30
CA PRO A 74 -13.74 12.62 -24.97
C PRO A 74 -12.79 12.46 -26.17
N GLY A 75 -11.53 12.82 -25.97
CA GLY A 75 -10.48 12.65 -26.98
C GLY A 75 -9.13 12.30 -26.37
N TRP A 76 -8.31 11.55 -27.12
CA TRP A 76 -6.96 11.16 -26.71
C TRP A 76 -5.92 12.27 -26.92
N ALA A 77 -6.16 13.18 -27.86
CA ALA A 77 -5.23 14.27 -28.19
C ALA A 77 -4.86 15.15 -26.96
N PRO A 78 -5.82 15.59 -26.12
CA PRO A 78 -5.52 16.31 -24.89
C PRO A 78 -4.55 15.59 -23.95
N LEU A 79 -4.68 14.26 -23.80
CA LEU A 79 -3.77 13.45 -23.00
C LEU A 79 -2.36 13.40 -23.58
N LEU A 80 -2.23 13.33 -24.90
CA LEU A 80 -0.91 13.34 -25.55
C LEU A 80 -0.22 14.70 -25.43
N ASN A 81 -1.00 15.79 -25.45
CA ASN A 81 -0.49 17.15 -25.40
C ASN A 81 0.10 17.54 -24.04
N ILE A 82 -0.31 16.89 -22.95
CA ILE A 82 0.24 17.18 -21.61
C ILE A 82 1.60 16.50 -21.37
N PHE A 83 1.91 15.39 -22.06
CA PHE A 83 3.15 14.63 -21.83
C PHE A 83 4.43 15.43 -22.07
N PRO A 84 4.56 16.25 -23.14
CA PRO A 84 5.76 17.07 -23.34
C PRO A 84 6.02 18.07 -22.20
N GLY A 85 4.96 18.75 -21.72
CA GLY A 85 5.08 19.71 -20.61
C GLY A 85 5.44 19.03 -19.29
N LEU A 86 4.93 17.83 -19.06
CA LEU A 86 5.26 17.03 -17.88
C LEU A 86 6.67 16.39 -17.98
N LYS A 87 7.13 15.96 -19.16
CA LYS A 87 8.51 15.47 -19.34
C LYS A 87 9.56 16.55 -19.08
N ALA A 88 9.25 17.82 -19.36
CA ALA A 88 10.16 18.93 -19.11
C ALA A 88 10.42 19.18 -17.61
N GLY A 89 9.54 18.71 -16.72
CA GLY A 89 9.66 18.87 -15.27
C GLY A 89 10.32 17.69 -14.54
N ASP A 90 10.96 16.76 -15.24
CA ASP A 90 11.55 15.53 -14.67
C ASP A 90 10.52 14.67 -13.88
N PHE A 91 9.25 14.69 -14.32
CA PHE A 91 8.20 13.90 -13.70
C PHE A 91 8.22 12.45 -14.18
N ARG A 92 8.04 11.51 -13.25
CA ARG A 92 7.91 10.08 -13.54
C ARG A 92 6.45 9.72 -13.81
N PHE A 93 6.21 9.09 -14.96
CA PHE A 93 4.90 8.52 -15.31
C PHE A 93 4.84 7.07 -14.87
N GLY A 94 3.76 6.70 -14.20
CA GLY A 94 3.51 5.32 -13.81
C GLY A 94 2.02 5.06 -13.62
N PRO A 95 1.60 3.78 -13.64
CA PRO A 95 0.26 3.43 -13.22
C PRO A 95 0.04 3.93 -11.79
N LEU A 96 -1.19 4.38 -11.50
CA LEU A 96 -1.59 4.73 -10.14
C LEU A 96 -1.17 3.59 -9.20
N PRO A 97 -0.40 3.87 -8.13
CA PRO A 97 -0.09 2.84 -7.15
C PRO A 97 -1.43 2.33 -6.60
N HIS A 98 -1.72 1.06 -6.86
CA HIS A 98 -2.88 0.39 -6.29
C HIS A 98 -2.72 0.42 -4.77
N ARG A 99 -3.58 1.22 -4.11
CA ARG A 99 -3.66 1.31 -2.65
C ARG A 99 -4.32 0.07 -2.07
#